data_AF-A0A1G6XD75-F1
#
_entry.id   AF-A0A1G6XD75-F1
#
_cell.length_a   1.000
_cell.length_b   1.000
_cell.length_c   1.000
_cell.angle_alpha   90.00
_cell.angle_beta   90.00
_cell.angle_gamma   90.00
#
_symmetry.space_group_name_H-M   'P 1'
#
loop_
_entity.id
_entity.type
_entity.pdbx_description
1 polymer ?
#
loop_
_entity_poly.entity_id
_entity_poly.type
_entity_poly.pdbx_seq_one_letter_code
_entity_poly.pdbx_strand_id
1 'polypeptide(L)'
;MKSYRLLLWGLGLAALGALLFGLLAEDPGYLLLEWRGYAIESTAVTALALVVAAWLLLRILLGLLMWPLRAWRRHGERRARRRLADGLLAAQRGEHATALKLLNRAARRARFRVPALVAAAESARALADEGAEQRALSALDEADAESARLARARSRLAAGDAAAALVLLRAAAEPPAPAVRIERIRAALAEGEAGAALLDLRALKAGAAAVPAELEAETLAAALRHSPDLELLRQRMAELPRGARIEPRLVAAFADRARALDAPELADDAIEQVLRKQWDELLVADYGRAGRGDQRERIRRAEAWLEEHPDSAALQLALGRLCRIDGLWGKAEAHLLRASRGPHAAVAWEELALAFVAQGEELRARQALQNALAAQRGQAPSTLSARPRAAIGAGSEALERRSSMGVPLLADGSAPQAD
;
A
#
# COMPACT_ATOMS: atom_id res chain seq x y z
N MET A 1 20.68 28.08 33.91
CA MET A 1 21.67 28.77 33.03
C MET A 1 21.41 30.27 32.80
N LYS A 2 20.16 30.75 32.60
CA LYS A 2 19.89 32.20 32.42
C LYS A 2 20.05 33.05 33.69
N SER A 3 19.82 32.49 34.87
CA SER A 3 19.98 33.16 36.18
C SER A 3 21.44 33.43 36.56
N TYR A 4 22.35 32.48 36.26
CA TYR A 4 23.79 32.63 36.56
C TYR A 4 24.45 33.73 35.72
N ARG A 5 24.05 33.86 34.45
CA ARG A 5 24.50 34.97 33.59
C ARG A 5 24.00 36.33 34.09
N LEU A 6 22.76 36.43 34.57
CA LEU A 6 22.25 37.68 35.16
C LEU A 6 23.00 38.07 36.44
N LEU A 7 23.36 37.09 37.28
CA LEU A 7 24.17 37.32 38.47
C LEU A 7 25.60 37.75 38.12
N LEU A 8 26.24 37.14 37.13
CA LEU A 8 27.57 37.53 36.66
C LEU A 8 27.59 38.91 36.00
N TRP A 9 26.59 39.24 35.19
CA TRP A 9 26.44 40.59 34.62
C TRP A 9 26.15 41.63 35.71
N GLY A 10 25.35 41.28 36.72
CA GLY A 10 25.12 42.14 37.88
C GLY A 10 26.38 42.39 38.71
N LEU A 11 27.16 41.34 38.97
CA LEU A 11 28.43 41.43 39.70
C LEU A 11 29.49 42.22 38.92
N GLY A 12 29.57 42.01 37.60
CA GLY A 12 30.45 42.76 36.71
C GLY A 12 30.07 44.25 36.66
N LEU A 13 28.78 44.57 36.61
CA LEU A 13 28.30 45.96 36.63
C LEU A 13 28.55 46.63 37.99
N ALA A 14 28.41 45.88 39.10
CA ALA A 14 28.73 46.38 40.43
C ALA A 14 30.24 46.63 40.61
N ALA A 15 31.10 45.74 40.09
CA ALA A 15 32.55 45.91 40.10
C ALA A 15 32.99 47.11 39.23
N LEU A 16 32.39 47.27 38.04
CA LEU A 16 32.65 48.41 37.17
C LEU A 16 32.19 49.73 37.78
N GLY A 17 31.02 49.72 38.45
CA GLY A 17 30.49 50.86 39.17
C GLY A 17 31.36 51.26 40.36
N ALA A 18 31.89 50.29 41.12
CA ALA A 18 32.82 50.55 42.22
C ALA A 18 34.17 51.12 41.71
N LEU A 19 34.66 50.64 40.57
CA LEU A 19 35.87 51.14 39.91
C LEU A 19 35.70 52.58 39.37
N LEU A 20 34.57 52.86 38.72
CA LEU A 20 34.23 54.22 38.28
C LEU A 20 34.02 55.18 39.45
N PHE A 21 33.40 54.72 40.54
CA PHE A 21 33.21 55.52 41.75
C PHE A 21 34.54 55.92 42.40
N GLY A 22 35.52 54.99 42.41
CA GLY A 22 36.87 55.27 42.91
C GLY A 22 37.64 56.29 42.06
N LEU A 23 37.46 56.28 40.74
CA LEU A 23 38.15 57.19 39.81
C LEU A 23 37.52 58.59 39.72
N LEU A 24 36.22 58.72 40.00
CA LEU A 24 35.50 60.02 39.93
C LEU A 24 35.42 60.74 41.29
N ALA A 25 36.01 60.18 42.35
CA ALA A 25 36.02 60.79 43.67
C ALA A 25 36.99 61.98 43.80
N GLU A 26 37.98 62.10 42.91
CA GLU A 26 39.02 63.14 43.00
C GLU A 26 38.58 64.50 42.44
N ASP A 27 37.69 64.55 41.44
CA ASP A 27 37.09 65.79 40.90
C ASP A 27 35.62 65.57 40.51
N PRO A 28 34.67 65.72 41.45
CA PRO A 28 33.26 65.57 41.15
C PRO A 28 32.76 66.80 40.41
N GLY A 29 32.77 66.76 39.07
CA GLY A 29 32.21 67.82 38.23
C GLY A 29 30.85 68.30 38.73
N TYR A 30 30.69 69.63 38.82
CA TYR A 30 29.52 70.30 39.40
C TYR A 30 28.35 70.32 38.42
N LEU A 31 27.16 69.90 38.85
CA LEU A 31 25.96 69.88 38.03
C LEU A 31 24.85 70.64 38.76
N LEU A 32 24.65 71.90 38.37
CA LEU A 32 23.56 72.73 38.85
C LEU A 32 22.33 72.49 37.97
N LEU A 33 21.28 71.89 38.53
CA LEU A 33 19.99 71.77 37.85
C LEU A 33 19.04 72.80 38.45
N GLU A 34 18.74 73.86 37.70
CA GLU A 34 17.83 74.91 38.13
C GLU A 34 16.45 74.68 37.48
N TRP A 35 15.43 74.37 38.29
CA TRP A 35 14.07 74.17 37.80
C TRP A 35 13.05 74.87 38.71
N ARG A 36 12.32 75.83 38.14
CA ARG A 36 11.24 76.60 38.79
C ARG A 36 11.62 77.20 40.15
N GLY A 37 12.85 77.73 40.28
CA GLY A 37 13.34 78.40 41.49
C GLY A 37 13.92 77.47 42.56
N TYR A 38 13.99 76.16 42.30
CA TYR A 38 14.74 75.21 43.11
C TYR A 38 16.09 74.93 42.43
N ALA A 39 17.18 75.29 43.10
CA ALA A 39 18.53 74.91 42.72
C ALA A 39 18.92 73.65 43.51
N ILE A 40 19.05 72.52 42.81
CA ILE A 40 19.57 71.29 43.41
C ILE A 40 21.05 71.21 43.01
N GLU A 41 21.92 71.49 43.97
CA GLU A 41 23.36 71.32 43.81
C GLU A 41 23.69 69.83 43.96
N SER A 42 24.11 69.19 42.87
CA SER A 42 24.47 67.77 42.89
C SER A 42 25.77 67.54 42.13
N THR A 43 26.53 66.51 42.53
CA THR A 43 27.73 66.10 41.78
C THR A 43 27.30 65.29 40.55
N ALA A 44 28.03 65.43 39.43
CA ALA A 44 27.75 64.69 38.20
C ALA A 44 27.63 63.16 38.43
N VAL A 45 28.39 62.63 39.39
CA VAL A 45 28.34 61.23 39.82
C VAL A 45 26.98 60.87 40.41
N THR A 46 26.41 61.71 41.28
CA THR A 46 25.09 61.47 41.88
C THR A 46 23.96 61.55 40.84
N ALA A 47 24.02 62.51 39.90
CA ALA A 47 23.06 62.60 38.82
C ALA A 47 23.08 61.35 37.91
N LEU A 48 24.27 60.88 37.52
CA LEU A 48 24.42 59.66 36.74
C LEU A 48 23.92 58.42 37.49
N ALA A 49 24.25 58.30 38.78
CA ALA A 49 23.78 57.21 39.63
C ALA A 49 22.24 57.19 39.70
N LEU A 50 21.60 58.36 39.80
CA LEU A 50 20.15 58.48 39.86
C LEU A 50 19.48 58.12 38.52
N VAL A 51 20.08 58.50 37.39
CA VAL A 51 19.61 58.09 36.05
C VAL A 51 19.72 56.57 35.86
N VAL A 52 20.85 55.97 36.25
CA VAL A 52 21.04 54.52 36.17
C VAL A 52 20.07 53.79 37.10
N ALA A 53 19.89 54.29 38.33
CA ALA A 53 18.92 53.75 39.28
C ALA A 53 17.50 53.84 38.73
N ALA A 54 17.09 54.99 38.18
CA ALA A 54 15.77 55.17 37.56
C ALA A 54 15.56 54.24 36.35
N TRP A 55 16.57 54.06 35.49
CA TRP A 55 16.51 53.13 34.37
C TRP A 55 16.37 51.66 34.82
N LEU A 56 17.12 51.25 35.85
CA LEU A 56 17.01 49.93 36.46
C LEU A 56 15.62 49.71 37.07
N LEU A 57 15.11 50.70 37.81
CA LEU A 57 13.80 50.66 38.44
C LEU A 57 12.69 50.55 37.39
N LEU A 58 12.78 51.32 36.30
CA LEU A 58 11.88 51.24 35.16
C LEU A 58 11.92 49.85 34.50
N ARG A 59 13.12 49.27 34.31
CA ARG A 59 13.25 47.89 33.78
C ARG A 59 12.62 46.85 34.71
N ILE A 60 12.79 46.98 36.02
CA ILE A 60 12.20 46.05 37.00
C ILE A 60 10.68 46.18 36.99
N LEU A 61 10.16 47.42 36.99
CA LEU A 61 8.72 47.69 36.98
C LEU A 61 8.05 47.17 35.70
N LEU A 62 8.64 47.44 34.52
CA LEU A 62 8.18 46.89 33.24
C LEU A 62 8.32 45.36 33.21
N GLY A 63 9.36 44.80 33.82
CA GLY A 63 9.57 43.37 33.96
C GLY A 63 8.45 42.69 34.76
N LEU A 64 8.07 43.29 35.89
CA LEU A 64 7.03 42.80 36.80
C LEU A 64 5.63 42.93 36.19
N LEU A 65 5.35 44.06 35.52
CA LEU A 65 4.08 44.29 34.82
C LEU A 65 3.87 43.33 33.64
N MET A 66 4.96 42.98 32.93
CA MET A 66 4.91 42.03 31.80
C MET A 66 5.03 40.55 32.23
N TRP A 67 5.35 40.28 33.50
CA TRP A 67 5.45 38.93 34.05
C TRP A 67 4.15 38.12 34.00
N PRO A 68 2.97 38.65 34.41
CA PRO A 68 1.71 37.92 34.31
C PRO A 68 1.36 37.58 32.86
N LEU A 69 1.62 38.47 31.90
CA LEU A 69 1.40 38.21 30.47
C LEU A 69 2.30 37.09 29.94
N ARG A 70 3.56 37.06 30.35
CA ARG A 70 4.52 36.00 29.97
C ARG A 70 4.16 34.67 30.61
N ALA A 71 3.73 34.65 31.87
CA ALA A 71 3.26 33.45 32.57
C ALA A 71 1.97 32.91 31.91
N TRP A 72 1.00 33.78 31.62
CA TRP A 72 -0.23 33.42 30.92
C TRP A 72 0.04 32.83 29.54
N ARG A 73 0.94 33.44 28.74
CA ARG A 73 1.35 32.89 27.44
C ARG A 73 1.93 31.48 27.58
N ARG A 74 2.82 31.25 28.55
CA ARG A 74 3.39 29.92 28.83
C ARG A 74 2.33 28.90 29.28
N HIS A 75 1.38 29.30 30.13
CA HIS A 75 0.28 28.42 30.53
C HIS A 75 -0.65 28.10 29.36
N GLY A 76 -0.93 29.06 28.49
CA GLY A 76 -1.70 28.89 27.27
C GLY A 76 -1.07 27.88 26.31
N GLU A 77 0.25 27.94 26.13
CA GLU A 77 0.99 26.96 25.31
C GLU A 77 0.96 25.56 25.92
N ARG A 78 1.16 25.43 27.24
CA ARG A 78 1.06 24.13 27.93
C ARG A 78 -0.32 23.51 27.76
N ARG A 79 -1.39 24.32 27.90
CA ARG A 79 -2.78 23.87 27.68
C ARG A 79 -3.02 23.46 26.23
N ALA A 80 -2.53 24.23 25.26
CA ALA A 80 -2.69 23.89 23.84
C ALA A 80 -1.92 22.62 23.46
N ARG A 81 -0.71 22.42 23.99
CA ARG A 81 0.06 21.19 23.81
C ARG A 81 -0.65 19.97 24.39
N ARG A 82 -1.24 20.09 25.58
CA ARG A 82 -2.07 19.02 26.18
C ARG A 82 -3.26 18.70 25.29
N ARG A 83 -4.02 19.70 24.84
CA ARG A 83 -5.16 19.49 23.94
C ARG A 83 -4.77 18.84 22.61
N LEU A 84 -3.62 19.20 22.04
CA LEU A 84 -3.11 18.53 20.85
C LEU A 84 -2.83 17.05 21.13
N ALA A 85 -2.11 16.74 22.21
CA ALA A 85 -1.82 15.36 22.59
C ALA A 85 -3.09 14.55 22.88
N ASP A 86 -4.00 15.09 23.70
CA ASP A 86 -5.28 14.47 24.06
C ASP A 86 -6.16 14.27 22.81
N GLY A 87 -6.16 15.26 21.90
CA GLY A 87 -6.91 15.19 20.64
C GLY A 87 -6.37 14.14 19.68
N LEU A 88 -5.04 14.01 19.56
CA LEU A 88 -4.40 12.97 18.75
C LEU A 88 -4.66 11.58 19.36
N LEU A 89 -4.60 11.43 20.68
CA LEU A 89 -4.94 10.18 21.36
C LEU A 89 -6.41 9.80 21.17
N ALA A 90 -7.33 10.76 21.25
CA ALA A 90 -8.74 10.54 20.96
C ALA A 90 -8.96 10.08 19.51
N ALA A 91 -8.26 10.67 18.55
CA ALA A 91 -8.35 10.26 17.14
C ALA A 91 -7.89 8.80 16.95
N GLN A 92 -6.79 8.41 17.61
CA GLN A 92 -6.28 7.03 17.56
C GLN A 92 -7.22 6.01 18.22
N ARG A 93 -8.05 6.44 19.18
CA ARG A 93 -9.07 5.60 19.82
C ARG A 93 -10.38 5.51 19.03
N GLY A 94 -10.48 6.22 17.91
CA GLY A 94 -11.74 6.34 17.14
C GLY A 94 -12.73 7.36 17.72
N GLU A 95 -12.36 8.10 18.78
CA GLU A 95 -13.19 9.15 19.39
C GLU A 95 -13.12 10.46 18.57
N HIS A 96 -13.44 10.38 17.28
CA HIS A 96 -13.20 11.45 16.31
C HIS A 96 -13.94 12.76 16.65
N ALA A 97 -15.12 12.69 17.26
CA ALA A 97 -15.88 13.88 17.69
C ALA A 97 -15.16 14.66 18.81
N THR A 98 -14.56 13.94 19.76
CA THR A 98 -13.77 14.53 20.85
C THR A 98 -12.44 15.07 20.31
N ALA A 99 -11.79 14.28 19.45
CA ALA A 99 -10.56 14.67 18.77
C ALA A 99 -10.73 16.00 18.03
N LEU A 100 -11.75 16.09 17.16
CA LEU A 100 -12.05 17.29 16.38
C LEU A 100 -12.21 18.54 17.25
N LYS A 101 -12.95 18.44 18.37
CA LYS A 101 -13.13 19.56 19.32
C LYS A 101 -11.81 19.99 19.96
N LEU A 102 -10.99 19.04 20.41
CA LEU A 102 -9.70 19.31 21.07
C LEU A 102 -8.67 19.89 20.11
N LEU A 103 -8.58 19.34 18.90
CA LEU A 103 -7.67 19.76 17.84
C LEU A 103 -8.01 21.16 17.34
N ASN A 104 -9.29 21.48 17.08
CA ASN A 104 -9.72 22.83 16.73
C ASN A 104 -9.38 23.87 17.83
N ARG A 105 -9.45 23.49 19.11
CA ARG A 105 -9.03 24.35 20.22
C ARG A 105 -7.51 24.51 20.29
N ALA A 106 -6.74 23.47 19.95
CA ALA A 106 -5.28 23.54 19.88
C ALA A 106 -4.81 24.42 18.70
N ALA A 107 -5.52 24.38 17.57
CA ALA A 107 -5.21 25.13 16.36
C ALA A 107 -5.24 26.66 16.54
N ARG A 108 -5.93 27.16 17.58
CA ARG A 108 -5.94 28.60 17.94
C ARG A 108 -4.56 29.16 18.30
N ARG A 109 -3.56 28.32 18.53
CA ARG A 109 -2.17 28.74 18.75
C ARG A 109 -1.36 28.49 17.49
N ALA A 110 -0.74 29.53 16.95
CA ALA A 110 0.05 29.48 15.71
C ALA A 110 1.01 28.29 15.65
N ARG A 111 1.76 28.03 16.73
CA ARG A 111 2.72 26.91 16.82
C ARG A 111 2.11 25.52 16.59
N PHE A 112 0.84 25.33 16.91
CA PHE A 112 0.15 24.04 16.80
C PHE A 112 -0.92 24.05 15.69
N ARG A 113 -1.06 25.15 14.95
CA ARG A 113 -2.15 25.34 13.98
C ARG A 113 -2.14 24.28 12.90
N VAL A 114 -1.05 24.17 12.14
CA VAL A 114 -0.89 23.19 11.05
C VAL A 114 -1.10 21.75 11.52
N PRO A 115 -0.35 21.20 12.49
CA PRO A 115 -0.52 19.79 12.89
C PRO A 115 -1.89 19.50 13.49
N ALA A 116 -2.49 20.46 14.20
CA ALA A 116 -3.84 20.28 14.74
C ALA A 116 -4.91 20.28 13.64
N LEU A 117 -4.78 21.14 12.62
CA LEU A 117 -5.74 21.22 11.52
C LEU A 117 -5.67 20.01 10.59
N VAL A 118 -4.48 19.47 10.32
CA VAL A 118 -4.32 18.21 9.55
C VAL A 118 -5.08 17.07 10.24
N ALA A 119 -4.82 16.87 11.54
CA ALA A 119 -5.50 15.83 12.31
C ALA A 119 -7.00 16.10 12.50
N ALA A 120 -7.41 17.39 12.54
CA ALA A 120 -8.81 17.77 12.61
C ALA A 120 -9.55 17.43 11.31
N ALA A 121 -8.95 17.71 10.15
CA ALA A 121 -9.51 17.33 8.85
C ALA A 121 -9.66 15.80 8.75
N GLU A 122 -8.64 15.04 9.15
CA GLU A 122 -8.71 13.56 9.20
C GLU A 122 -9.81 13.05 10.14
N SER A 123 -9.97 13.67 11.31
CA SER A 123 -11.03 13.31 12.27
C SER A 123 -12.42 13.68 11.76
N ALA A 124 -12.58 14.82 11.09
CA ALA A 124 -13.85 15.24 10.49
C ALA A 124 -14.27 14.29 9.35
N ARG A 125 -13.31 13.88 8.52
CA ARG A 125 -13.53 12.87 7.47
C ARG A 125 -13.96 11.52 8.05
N ALA A 126 -13.33 11.07 9.13
CA ALA A 126 -13.70 9.83 9.81
C ALA A 126 -15.12 9.87 10.43
N LEU A 127 -15.64 11.07 10.71
CA LEU A 127 -17.04 11.29 11.11
C LEU A 127 -18.01 11.45 9.92
N ALA A 128 -17.49 11.45 8.68
CA ALA A 128 -18.23 11.86 7.49
C ALA A 128 -18.86 13.27 7.60
N ASP A 129 -18.23 14.18 8.35
CA ASP A 129 -18.65 15.59 8.45
C ASP A 129 -17.86 16.45 7.44
N GLU A 130 -18.36 16.46 6.19
CA GLU A 130 -17.76 17.22 5.08
C GLU A 130 -17.63 18.71 5.39
N GLY A 131 -18.60 19.28 6.13
CA GLY A 131 -18.59 20.69 6.50
C GLY A 131 -17.50 21.04 7.51
N ALA A 132 -17.24 20.16 8.48
CA ALA A 132 -16.09 20.32 9.39
C ALA A 132 -14.75 20.07 8.69
N GLU A 133 -14.68 19.10 7.78
CA GLU A 133 -13.48 18.81 7.01
C GLU A 133 -13.10 20.00 6.13
N GLN A 134 -14.04 20.54 5.35
CA GLN A 134 -13.78 21.67 4.47
C GLN A 134 -13.34 22.92 5.24
N ARG A 135 -13.92 23.18 6.42
CA ARG A 135 -13.49 24.27 7.31
C ARG A 135 -12.07 24.07 7.84
N ALA A 136 -11.69 22.83 8.19
CA ALA A 136 -10.35 22.53 8.63
C ALA A 136 -9.33 22.70 7.49
N LEU A 137 -9.68 22.25 6.28
CA LEU A 137 -8.84 22.37 5.09
C LEU A 137 -8.69 23.83 4.64
N SER A 138 -9.75 24.65 4.67
CA SER A 138 -9.65 26.07 4.35
C SER A 138 -8.80 26.83 5.38
N ALA A 139 -8.95 26.52 6.67
CA ALA A 139 -8.11 27.11 7.71
C ALA A 139 -6.64 26.66 7.63
N LEU A 140 -6.40 25.49 7.03
CA LEU A 140 -5.07 24.95 6.76
C LEU A 140 -4.44 25.62 5.54
N ASP A 141 -5.19 25.92 4.48
CA ASP A 141 -4.68 26.71 3.33
C ASP A 141 -4.08 28.04 3.77
N GLU A 142 -4.77 28.75 4.67
CA GLU A 142 -4.29 30.03 5.22
C GLU A 142 -2.99 29.88 6.03
N ALA A 143 -2.75 28.70 6.60
CA ALA A 143 -1.62 28.45 7.49
C ALA A 143 -0.43 27.83 6.76
N ASP A 144 -0.68 26.87 5.88
CA ASP A 144 0.29 26.16 5.07
C ASP A 144 -0.41 25.48 3.87
N ALA A 145 -0.28 26.08 2.70
CA ALA A 145 -0.94 25.62 1.48
C ALA A 145 -0.48 24.22 1.02
N GLU A 146 0.75 23.82 1.33
CA GLU A 146 1.26 22.50 0.95
C GLU A 146 0.62 21.37 1.78
N SER A 147 0.57 21.53 3.11
CA SER A 147 -0.13 20.60 4.00
C SER A 147 -1.62 20.50 3.66
N ALA A 148 -2.26 21.62 3.30
CA ALA A 148 -3.65 21.64 2.88
C ALA A 148 -3.87 20.85 1.59
N ARG A 149 -2.97 21.01 0.61
CA ARG A 149 -3.01 20.26 -0.66
C ARG A 149 -2.87 18.76 -0.43
N LEU A 150 -1.91 18.34 0.40
CA LEU A 150 -1.74 16.93 0.76
C LEU A 150 -2.97 16.36 1.49
N ALA A 151 -3.53 17.11 2.44
CA ALA A 151 -4.73 16.68 3.17
C ALA A 151 -5.95 16.54 2.24
N ARG A 152 -6.14 17.47 1.31
CA ARG A 152 -7.18 17.38 0.25
C ARG A 152 -6.97 16.17 -0.65
N ALA A 153 -5.73 15.91 -1.08
CA ALA A 153 -5.43 14.76 -1.92
C ALA A 153 -5.74 13.44 -1.21
N ARG A 154 -5.41 13.32 0.09
CA ARG A 154 -5.78 12.17 0.92
C ARG A 154 -7.30 12.01 1.05
N SER A 155 -8.03 13.11 1.19
CA SER A 155 -9.50 13.10 1.23
C SER A 155 -10.07 12.54 -0.07
N ARG A 156 -9.60 13.05 -1.22
CA ARG A 156 -9.99 12.59 -2.56
C ARG A 156 -9.68 11.12 -2.79
N LEU A 157 -8.49 10.65 -2.40
CA LEU A 157 -8.14 9.23 -2.47
C LEU A 157 -9.08 8.35 -1.64
N ALA A 158 -9.44 8.78 -0.43
CA ALA A 158 -10.39 8.03 0.40
C ALA A 158 -11.81 8.02 -0.17
N ALA A 159 -12.19 9.05 -0.92
CA ALA A 159 -13.44 9.11 -1.67
C ALA A 159 -13.42 8.31 -2.98
N GLY A 160 -12.29 7.69 -3.35
CA GLY A 160 -12.10 6.97 -4.61
C GLY A 160 -11.81 7.85 -5.83
N ASP A 161 -11.63 9.16 -5.64
CA ASP A 161 -11.33 10.12 -6.70
C ASP A 161 -9.80 10.30 -6.85
N ALA A 162 -9.15 9.25 -7.38
CA ALA A 162 -7.70 9.22 -7.54
C ALA A 162 -7.19 10.24 -8.57
N ALA A 163 -7.92 10.44 -9.67
CA ALA A 163 -7.63 11.44 -10.68
C ALA A 163 -7.51 12.87 -10.08
N ALA A 164 -8.52 13.31 -9.30
CA ALA A 164 -8.45 14.64 -8.68
C ALA A 164 -7.32 14.73 -7.64
N ALA A 165 -7.07 13.64 -6.88
CA ALA A 165 -5.96 13.59 -5.95
C ALA A 165 -4.61 13.75 -6.67
N LEU A 166 -4.43 13.07 -7.81
CA LEU A 166 -3.19 13.11 -8.59
C LEU A 166 -2.90 14.51 -9.15
N VAL A 167 -3.94 15.24 -9.60
CA VAL A 167 -3.83 16.64 -10.03
C VAL A 167 -3.30 17.52 -8.89
N LEU A 168 -3.86 17.38 -7.68
CA LEU A 168 -3.39 18.11 -6.51
C LEU A 168 -1.94 17.73 -6.15
N LEU A 169 -1.60 16.44 -6.17
CA LEU A 169 -0.27 15.97 -5.77
C LEU A 169 0.83 16.35 -6.76
N ARG A 170 0.51 16.47 -8.06
CA ARG A 170 1.45 16.94 -9.09
C ARG A 170 1.72 18.44 -9.01
N ALA A 171 0.76 19.23 -8.51
CA ALA A 171 0.91 20.65 -8.28
C ALA A 171 1.67 21.00 -6.97
N ALA A 172 2.20 20.00 -6.25
CA ALA A 172 3.03 20.22 -5.07
C ALA A 172 4.38 20.84 -5.43
N ALA A 173 5.04 21.47 -4.44
CA ALA A 173 6.36 22.05 -4.63
C ALA A 173 7.42 20.96 -4.94
N GLU A 174 8.41 21.31 -5.77
CA GLU A 174 9.52 20.42 -6.11
C GLU A 174 10.80 20.88 -5.35
N PRO A 175 11.55 19.95 -4.71
CA PRO A 175 11.28 18.52 -4.61
C PRO A 175 10.18 18.19 -3.57
N PRO A 176 9.22 17.28 -3.89
CA PRO A 176 8.10 16.99 -3.00
C PRO A 176 8.56 16.22 -1.78
N ALA A 177 7.90 16.49 -0.64
CA ALA A 177 8.09 15.75 0.59
C ALA A 177 7.82 14.24 0.40
N PRO A 178 8.48 13.34 1.16
CA PRO A 178 8.27 11.90 1.05
C PRO A 178 6.80 11.47 1.19
N ALA A 179 6.05 12.13 2.07
CA ALA A 179 4.62 11.86 2.24
C ALA A 179 3.80 12.17 0.98
N VAL A 180 4.13 13.25 0.26
CA VAL A 180 3.48 13.60 -1.01
C VAL A 180 3.76 12.53 -2.06
N ARG A 181 5.01 12.06 -2.17
CA ARG A 181 5.37 10.97 -3.09
C ARG A 181 4.61 9.68 -2.78
N ILE A 182 4.47 9.30 -1.51
CA ILE A 182 3.71 8.10 -1.11
C ILE A 182 2.25 8.20 -1.57
N GLU A 183 1.58 9.33 -1.33
CA GLU A 183 0.19 9.49 -1.81
C GLU A 183 0.13 9.58 -3.34
N ARG A 184 1.15 10.13 -3.99
CA ARG A 184 1.24 10.21 -5.46
C ARG A 184 1.38 8.83 -6.08
N ILE A 185 2.15 7.92 -5.46
CA ILE A 185 2.24 6.51 -5.85
C ILE A 185 0.85 5.87 -5.75
N ARG A 186 0.15 6.01 -4.62
CA ARG A 186 -1.20 5.43 -4.45
C ARG A 186 -2.18 5.94 -5.50
N ALA A 187 -2.18 7.25 -5.76
CA ALA A 187 -3.03 7.86 -6.77
C ALA A 187 -2.68 7.37 -8.18
N ALA A 188 -1.38 7.33 -8.53
CA ALA A 188 -0.91 6.85 -9.83
C ALA A 188 -1.23 5.37 -10.06
N LEU A 189 -1.14 4.53 -9.03
CA LEU A 189 -1.52 3.12 -9.14
C LEU A 189 -3.02 2.93 -9.39
N ALA A 190 -3.86 3.72 -8.72
CA ALA A 190 -5.31 3.70 -8.93
C ALA A 190 -5.71 4.15 -10.35
N GLU A 191 -4.97 5.11 -10.93
CA GLU A 191 -5.17 5.58 -12.32
C GLU A 191 -4.46 4.72 -13.39
N GLY A 192 -3.78 3.64 -13.00
CA GLY A 192 -3.04 2.78 -13.93
C GLY A 192 -1.72 3.36 -14.45
N GLU A 193 -1.25 4.48 -13.90
CA GLU A 193 0.01 5.13 -14.24
C GLU A 193 1.22 4.50 -13.52
N ALA A 194 1.41 3.18 -13.69
CA ALA A 194 2.45 2.44 -12.97
C ALA A 194 3.88 2.95 -13.23
N GLY A 195 4.13 3.55 -14.40
CA GLY A 195 5.42 4.17 -14.72
C GLY A 195 5.74 5.39 -13.84
N ALA A 196 4.76 6.27 -13.62
CA ALA A 196 4.92 7.44 -12.75
C ALA A 196 5.12 7.00 -11.29
N ALA A 197 4.32 6.03 -10.83
CA ALA A 197 4.46 5.43 -9.50
C ALA A 197 5.87 4.84 -9.27
N LEU A 198 6.44 4.15 -10.27
CA LEU A 198 7.78 3.59 -10.19
C LEU A 198 8.87 4.68 -10.08
N LEU A 199 8.72 5.81 -10.76
CA LEU A 199 9.66 6.92 -10.67
C LEU A 199 9.67 7.54 -9.26
N ASP A 200 8.50 7.76 -8.67
CA ASP A 200 8.41 8.25 -7.29
C ASP A 200 8.96 7.25 -6.27
N LEU A 201 8.73 5.95 -6.47
CA LEU A 201 9.31 4.90 -5.64
C LEU A 201 10.85 4.93 -5.70
N ARG A 202 11.43 5.07 -6.89
CA ARG A 202 12.88 5.19 -7.07
C ARG A 202 13.44 6.41 -6.37
N ALA A 203 12.76 7.56 -6.49
CA ALA A 203 13.16 8.79 -5.82
C ALA A 203 13.11 8.65 -4.28
N LEU A 204 12.08 7.98 -3.74
CA LEU A 204 11.99 7.68 -2.30
C LEU A 204 13.14 6.77 -1.83
N LYS A 205 13.46 5.72 -2.59
CA LYS A 205 14.57 4.81 -2.26
C LYS A 205 15.93 5.49 -2.35
N ALA A 206 16.15 6.34 -3.35
CA ALA A 206 17.37 7.14 -3.48
C ALA A 206 17.56 8.11 -2.30
N GLY A 207 16.47 8.66 -1.78
CA GLY A 207 16.46 9.49 -0.57
C GLY A 207 16.45 8.72 0.76
N ALA A 208 16.61 7.38 0.73
CA ALA A 208 16.51 6.50 1.90
C ALA A 208 15.22 6.68 2.74
N ALA A 209 14.13 7.11 2.11
CA ALA A 209 12.84 7.23 2.76
C ALA A 209 12.22 5.83 2.99
N ALA A 210 11.58 5.66 4.15
CA ALA A 210 10.83 4.44 4.43
C ALA A 210 9.58 4.38 3.54
N VAL A 211 9.41 3.26 2.84
CA VAL A 211 8.23 2.96 2.02
C VAL A 211 7.57 1.72 2.61
N PRO A 212 6.23 1.70 2.77
CA PRO A 212 5.51 0.49 3.16
C PRO A 212 5.82 -0.66 2.19
N ALA A 213 6.20 -1.83 2.72
CA ALA A 213 6.60 -2.97 1.88
C ALA A 213 5.50 -3.43 0.92
N GLU A 214 4.23 -3.37 1.36
CA GLU A 214 3.07 -3.68 0.53
C GLU A 214 2.95 -2.72 -0.67
N LEU A 215 3.07 -1.42 -0.42
CA LEU A 215 3.01 -0.40 -1.48
C LEU A 215 4.17 -0.54 -2.46
N GLU A 216 5.37 -0.88 -1.97
CA GLU A 216 6.53 -1.16 -2.81
C GLU A 216 6.26 -2.38 -3.71
N ALA A 217 5.82 -3.51 -3.14
CA ALA A 217 5.51 -4.71 -3.90
C ALA A 217 4.40 -4.47 -4.94
N GLU A 218 3.33 -3.76 -4.57
CA GLU A 218 2.25 -3.38 -5.47
C GLU A 218 2.74 -2.49 -6.62
N THR A 219 3.60 -1.51 -6.33
CA THR A 219 4.16 -0.60 -7.34
C THR A 219 5.02 -1.36 -8.34
N LEU A 220 5.91 -2.24 -7.85
CA LEU A 220 6.78 -3.05 -8.70
C LEU A 220 5.96 -4.03 -9.54
N ALA A 221 4.96 -4.70 -8.96
CA ALA A 221 4.08 -5.63 -9.66
C ALA A 221 3.25 -4.91 -10.73
N ALA A 222 2.70 -3.73 -10.42
CA ALA A 222 1.96 -2.91 -11.37
C ALA A 222 2.86 -2.43 -12.52
N ALA A 223 4.11 -2.05 -12.23
CA ALA A 223 5.06 -1.66 -13.26
C ALA A 223 5.38 -2.82 -14.21
N LEU A 224 5.48 -4.06 -13.71
CA LEU A 224 5.65 -5.23 -14.56
C LEU A 224 4.39 -5.46 -15.42
N ARG A 225 3.20 -5.52 -14.80
CA ARG A 225 1.91 -5.75 -15.50
C ARG A 225 1.61 -4.75 -16.62
N HIS A 226 1.97 -3.48 -16.44
CA HIS A 226 1.72 -2.42 -17.41
C HIS A 226 2.95 -2.09 -18.27
N SER A 227 3.86 -3.04 -18.49
CA SER A 227 4.98 -2.87 -19.42
C SER A 227 4.47 -2.90 -20.87
N PRO A 228 4.74 -1.89 -21.71
CA PRO A 228 4.17 -1.78 -23.05
C PRO A 228 4.66 -2.89 -23.99
N ASP A 229 5.92 -3.30 -23.86
CA ASP A 229 6.58 -4.29 -24.71
C ASP A 229 7.47 -5.25 -23.89
N LEU A 230 8.02 -6.25 -24.58
CA LEU A 230 8.84 -7.30 -23.97
C LEU A 230 10.21 -6.77 -23.53
N GLU A 231 10.76 -5.78 -24.23
CA GLU A 231 12.06 -5.19 -23.93
C GLU A 231 12.02 -4.46 -22.59
N LEU A 232 11.04 -3.56 -22.40
CA LEU A 232 10.86 -2.83 -21.16
C LEU A 232 10.46 -3.77 -20.01
N LEU A 233 9.69 -4.82 -20.27
CA LEU A 233 9.38 -5.85 -19.26
C LEU A 233 10.64 -6.53 -18.73
N ARG A 234 11.51 -6.99 -19.64
CA ARG A 234 12.80 -7.62 -19.29
C ARG A 234 13.72 -6.65 -18.57
N GLN A 235 13.80 -5.40 -19.04
CA GLN A 235 14.58 -4.35 -18.39
C GLN A 235 14.10 -4.11 -16.96
N ARG A 236 12.80 -3.90 -16.76
CA ARG A 236 12.21 -3.66 -15.43
C ARG A 236 12.50 -4.82 -14.48
N MET A 237 12.35 -6.06 -14.93
CA MET A 237 12.68 -7.26 -14.14
C MET A 237 14.18 -7.32 -13.80
N ALA A 238 15.06 -6.98 -14.75
CA ALA A 238 16.50 -6.94 -14.55
C ALA A 238 16.98 -5.79 -13.65
N GLU A 239 16.21 -4.71 -13.52
CA GLU A 239 16.50 -3.59 -12.62
C GLU A 239 16.09 -3.88 -11.16
N LEU A 240 15.24 -4.88 -10.92
CA LEU A 240 14.84 -5.26 -9.56
C LEU A 240 16.04 -5.75 -8.73
N PRO A 241 16.05 -5.51 -7.41
CA PRO A 241 17.00 -6.17 -6.50
C PRO A 241 16.89 -7.70 -6.57
N ARG A 242 18.00 -8.40 -6.32
CA ARG A 242 18.05 -9.88 -6.41
C ARG A 242 16.96 -10.59 -5.61
N GLY A 243 16.64 -10.09 -4.40
CA GLY A 243 15.56 -10.64 -3.57
C GLY A 243 14.17 -10.43 -4.15
N ALA A 244 13.92 -9.28 -4.80
CA ALA A 244 12.63 -8.99 -5.44
C ALA A 244 12.41 -9.84 -6.71
N ARG A 245 13.48 -10.22 -7.43
CA ARG A 245 13.36 -11.07 -8.64
C ARG A 245 12.87 -12.48 -8.36
N ILE A 246 13.05 -12.96 -7.13
CA ILE A 246 12.54 -14.27 -6.72
C ILE A 246 11.19 -14.16 -6.00
N GLU A 247 10.69 -12.97 -5.68
CA GLU A 247 9.41 -12.83 -4.99
C GLU A 247 8.25 -13.39 -5.86
N PRO A 248 7.47 -14.39 -5.38
CA PRO A 248 6.45 -15.06 -6.19
C PRO A 248 5.45 -14.11 -6.85
N ARG A 249 4.99 -13.09 -6.12
CA ARG A 249 4.04 -12.09 -6.62
C ARG A 249 4.58 -11.28 -7.79
N LEU A 250 5.88 -10.98 -7.80
CA LEU A 250 6.54 -10.23 -8.87
C LEU A 250 6.80 -11.11 -10.10
N VAL A 251 7.18 -12.36 -9.87
CA VAL A 251 7.39 -13.34 -10.94
C VAL A 251 6.07 -13.67 -11.63
N ALA A 252 4.97 -13.82 -10.89
CA ALA A 252 3.63 -13.98 -11.46
C ALA A 252 3.22 -12.77 -12.31
N ALA A 253 3.42 -11.54 -11.81
CA ALA A 253 3.15 -10.32 -12.56
C ALA A 253 3.97 -10.21 -13.86
N PHE A 254 5.23 -10.67 -13.82
CA PHE A 254 6.09 -10.76 -15.01
C PHE A 254 5.59 -11.82 -15.99
N ALA A 255 5.27 -13.02 -15.51
CA ALA A 255 4.80 -14.15 -16.30
C ALA A 255 3.47 -13.84 -17.01
N ASP A 256 2.51 -13.27 -16.30
CA ASP A 256 1.23 -12.83 -16.86
C ASP A 256 1.42 -11.81 -17.98
N ARG A 257 2.30 -10.82 -17.77
CA ARG A 257 2.56 -9.81 -18.80
C ARG A 257 3.33 -10.39 -19.98
N ALA A 258 4.30 -11.27 -19.76
CA ALA A 258 5.04 -11.94 -20.83
C ALA A 258 4.09 -12.76 -21.72
N ARG A 259 3.13 -13.48 -21.14
CA ARG A 259 2.09 -14.20 -21.90
C ARG A 259 1.18 -13.26 -22.68
N ALA A 260 0.77 -12.14 -22.09
CA ALA A 260 -0.03 -11.13 -22.78
C ALA A 260 0.73 -10.41 -23.92
N LEU A 261 2.05 -10.53 -23.97
CA LEU A 261 2.94 -10.03 -25.02
C LEU A 261 3.44 -11.16 -25.95
N ASP A 262 2.71 -12.28 -26.02
CA ASP A 262 3.00 -13.44 -26.87
C ASP A 262 4.37 -14.09 -26.64
N ALA A 263 4.89 -14.04 -25.40
CA ALA A 263 6.15 -14.68 -25.00
C ALA A 263 5.97 -15.67 -23.81
N PRO A 264 5.18 -16.76 -23.98
CA PRO A 264 4.90 -17.71 -22.91
C PRO A 264 6.14 -18.49 -22.44
N GLU A 265 7.12 -18.73 -23.30
CA GLU A 265 8.35 -19.45 -22.93
C GLU A 265 9.15 -18.66 -21.88
N LEU A 266 9.18 -17.32 -22.01
CA LEU A 266 9.83 -16.46 -21.04
C LEU A 266 9.13 -16.48 -19.66
N ALA A 267 7.81 -16.61 -19.66
CA ALA A 267 7.03 -16.75 -18.43
C ALA A 267 7.37 -18.06 -17.71
N ASP A 268 7.41 -19.16 -18.46
CA ASP A 268 7.65 -20.49 -17.92
C ASP A 268 9.08 -20.63 -17.40
N ASP A 269 10.08 -20.15 -18.14
CA ASP A 269 11.47 -20.14 -17.69
C ASP A 269 11.65 -19.38 -16.37
N ALA A 270 10.98 -18.22 -16.24
CA ALA A 270 11.03 -17.43 -15.01
C ALA A 270 10.37 -18.15 -13.82
N ILE A 271 9.22 -18.78 -14.04
CA ILE A 271 8.52 -19.57 -13.03
C ILE A 271 9.38 -20.77 -12.59
N GLU A 272 9.89 -21.56 -13.55
CA GLU A 272 10.70 -22.75 -13.27
C GLU A 272 11.96 -22.43 -12.46
N GLN A 273 12.65 -21.33 -12.80
CA GLN A 273 13.85 -20.90 -12.07
C GLN A 273 13.56 -20.57 -10.61
N VAL A 274 12.39 -20.03 -10.32
CA VAL A 274 11.97 -19.68 -8.95
C VAL A 274 11.49 -20.91 -8.21
N LEU A 275 10.69 -21.77 -8.84
CA LEU A 275 10.20 -23.01 -8.25
C LEU A 275 11.32 -23.95 -7.82
N ARG A 276 12.44 -24.01 -8.57
CA ARG A 276 13.64 -24.77 -8.18
C ARG A 276 14.29 -24.27 -6.89
N LYS A 277 14.08 -23.01 -6.51
CA LYS A 277 14.67 -22.39 -5.32
C LYS A 277 13.69 -22.34 -4.15
N GLN A 278 12.43 -22.07 -4.45
CA GLN A 278 11.35 -21.99 -3.49
C GLN A 278 10.08 -22.50 -4.14
N TRP A 279 9.46 -23.49 -3.50
CA TRP A 279 8.15 -23.96 -3.94
C TRP A 279 7.08 -22.94 -3.58
N ASP A 280 6.24 -22.57 -4.54
CA ASP A 280 5.14 -21.63 -4.33
C ASP A 280 3.91 -22.05 -5.15
N GLU A 281 2.79 -22.26 -4.45
CA GLU A 281 1.54 -22.75 -5.05
C GLU A 281 0.96 -21.78 -6.10
N LEU A 282 1.17 -20.46 -5.93
CA LEU A 282 0.66 -19.47 -6.88
C LEU A 282 1.40 -19.58 -8.21
N LEU A 283 2.73 -19.66 -8.17
CA LEU A 283 3.54 -19.83 -9.39
C LEU A 283 3.24 -21.16 -10.11
N VAL A 284 3.00 -22.24 -9.37
CA VAL A 284 2.61 -23.53 -9.95
C VAL A 284 1.25 -23.44 -10.64
N ALA A 285 0.26 -22.82 -10.00
CA ALA A 285 -1.05 -22.61 -10.60
C ALA A 285 -0.97 -21.77 -11.89
N ASP A 286 -0.08 -20.78 -11.92
CA ASP A 286 0.19 -19.95 -13.08
C ASP A 286 0.99 -20.68 -14.17
N TYR A 287 1.87 -21.62 -13.81
CA TYR A 287 2.55 -22.51 -14.76
C TYR A 287 1.52 -23.34 -15.56
N GLY A 288 0.46 -23.80 -14.90
CA GLY A 288 -0.64 -24.54 -15.55
C GLY A 288 -1.45 -23.75 -16.58
N ARG A 289 -1.35 -22.42 -16.61
CA ARG A 289 -2.04 -21.56 -17.61
C ARG A 289 -1.23 -21.42 -18.91
N ALA A 290 -0.31 -22.33 -19.16
CA ALA A 290 0.69 -22.21 -20.20
C ALA A 290 0.08 -21.94 -21.59
N GLY A 291 0.71 -21.04 -22.35
CA GLY A 291 0.33 -20.70 -23.72
C GLY A 291 0.69 -21.81 -24.73
N ARG A 292 0.68 -21.48 -26.03
CA ARG A 292 1.16 -22.38 -27.09
C ARG A 292 2.63 -22.77 -26.82
N GLY A 293 3.04 -23.98 -27.23
CA GLY A 293 4.38 -24.52 -26.96
C GLY A 293 4.38 -26.03 -26.76
N ASP A 294 5.53 -26.59 -26.38
CA ASP A 294 5.70 -28.02 -26.10
C ASP A 294 5.05 -28.41 -24.76
N GLN A 295 3.76 -28.74 -24.82
CA GLN A 295 2.99 -29.15 -23.64
C GLN A 295 3.52 -30.43 -23.02
N ARG A 296 4.07 -31.35 -23.81
CA ARG A 296 4.53 -32.65 -23.31
C ARG A 296 5.75 -32.48 -22.42
N GLU A 297 6.67 -31.59 -22.79
CA GLU A 297 7.80 -31.26 -21.94
C GLU A 297 7.35 -30.61 -20.62
N ARG A 298 6.41 -29.67 -20.67
CA ARG A 298 5.83 -29.06 -19.46
C ARG A 298 5.15 -30.08 -18.56
N ILE A 299 4.40 -31.02 -19.13
CA ILE A 299 3.76 -32.12 -18.40
C ILE A 299 4.82 -32.97 -17.72
N ARG A 300 5.89 -33.37 -18.42
CA ARG A 300 6.97 -34.17 -17.82
C ARG A 300 7.62 -33.46 -16.63
N ARG A 301 7.88 -32.15 -16.75
CA ARG A 301 8.45 -31.35 -15.63
C ARG A 301 7.49 -31.27 -14.45
N ALA A 302 6.22 -30.99 -14.70
CA ALA A 302 5.20 -30.93 -13.66
C ALA A 302 4.93 -32.31 -13.01
N GLU A 303 5.03 -33.41 -13.76
CA GLU A 303 4.96 -34.78 -13.23
C GLU A 303 6.16 -35.06 -12.32
N ALA A 304 7.36 -34.62 -12.67
CA ALA A 304 8.53 -34.73 -11.80
C ALA A 304 8.36 -33.94 -10.49
N TRP A 305 7.81 -32.72 -10.55
CA TRP A 305 7.48 -31.96 -9.34
C TRP A 305 6.44 -32.64 -8.45
N LEU A 306 5.58 -33.48 -9.02
CA LEU A 306 4.54 -34.19 -8.26
C LEU A 306 5.12 -35.28 -7.37
N GLU A 307 6.28 -35.83 -7.74
CA GLU A 307 7.01 -36.78 -6.89
C GLU A 307 7.54 -36.09 -5.62
N GLU A 308 7.99 -34.85 -5.74
CA GLU A 308 8.51 -34.04 -4.62
C GLU A 308 7.38 -33.37 -3.82
N HIS A 309 6.28 -33.01 -4.47
CA HIS A 309 5.15 -32.26 -3.89
C HIS A 309 3.79 -32.94 -4.14
N PRO A 310 3.56 -34.15 -3.61
CA PRO A 310 2.35 -34.96 -3.92
C PRO A 310 1.05 -34.31 -3.44
N ASP A 311 1.10 -33.52 -2.37
CA ASP A 311 -0.06 -32.88 -1.73
C ASP A 311 -0.40 -31.50 -2.34
N SER A 312 0.38 -31.01 -3.30
CA SER A 312 0.17 -29.69 -3.91
C SER A 312 -1.11 -29.67 -4.75
N ALA A 313 -2.13 -28.98 -4.23
CA ALA A 313 -3.40 -28.82 -4.94
C ALA A 313 -3.24 -27.94 -6.20
N ALA A 314 -2.35 -26.94 -6.17
CA ALA A 314 -2.07 -26.12 -7.34
C ALA A 314 -1.38 -26.94 -8.44
N LEU A 315 -0.49 -27.87 -8.08
CA LEU A 315 0.18 -28.74 -9.03
C LEU A 315 -0.79 -29.71 -9.71
N GLN A 316 -1.72 -30.30 -8.95
CA GLN A 316 -2.78 -31.13 -9.52
C GLN A 316 -3.64 -30.34 -10.51
N LEU A 317 -3.99 -29.09 -10.19
CA LEU A 317 -4.71 -28.21 -11.11
C LEU A 317 -3.87 -27.91 -12.37
N ALA A 318 -2.58 -27.59 -12.20
CA ALA A 318 -1.69 -27.26 -13.28
C ALA A 318 -1.50 -28.45 -14.25
N LEU A 319 -1.22 -29.64 -13.73
CA LEU A 319 -1.16 -30.88 -14.52
C LEU A 319 -2.47 -31.16 -15.23
N GLY A 320 -3.60 -31.00 -14.54
CA GLY A 320 -4.92 -31.16 -15.11
C GLY A 320 -5.16 -30.26 -16.34
N ARG A 321 -4.77 -28.98 -16.24
CA ARG A 321 -4.83 -28.01 -17.34
C ARG A 321 -3.90 -28.37 -18.50
N LEU A 322 -2.64 -28.68 -18.20
CA LEU A 322 -1.65 -29.03 -19.22
C LEU A 322 -2.08 -30.30 -19.99
N CYS A 323 -2.51 -31.34 -19.28
CA CYS A 323 -3.06 -32.55 -19.90
C CYS A 323 -4.31 -32.27 -20.73
N ARG A 324 -5.19 -31.36 -20.29
CA ARG A 324 -6.37 -30.95 -21.06
C ARG A 324 -5.98 -30.25 -22.36
N ILE A 325 -4.98 -29.38 -22.32
CA ILE A 325 -4.48 -28.65 -23.49
C ILE A 325 -3.83 -29.61 -24.50
N ASP A 326 -3.08 -30.62 -24.05
CA ASP A 326 -2.46 -31.66 -24.91
C ASP A 326 -3.47 -32.72 -25.42
N GLY A 327 -4.67 -32.80 -24.83
CA GLY A 327 -5.70 -33.79 -25.19
C GLY A 327 -5.59 -35.13 -24.45
N LEU A 328 -4.85 -35.18 -23.35
CA LEU A 328 -4.72 -36.36 -22.47
C LEU A 328 -5.89 -36.44 -21.48
N TRP A 329 -7.10 -36.64 -22.00
CA TRP A 329 -8.36 -36.49 -21.25
C TRP A 329 -8.45 -37.30 -19.95
N GLY A 330 -7.99 -38.57 -19.97
CA GLY A 330 -8.05 -39.44 -18.78
C GLY A 330 -7.12 -38.96 -17.65
N LYS A 331 -5.91 -38.51 -18.00
CA LYS A 331 -4.98 -37.90 -17.02
C LYS A 331 -5.52 -36.57 -16.52
N ALA A 332 -6.02 -35.72 -17.43
CA ALA A 332 -6.62 -34.44 -17.09
C ALA A 332 -7.75 -34.62 -16.07
N GLU A 333 -8.69 -35.52 -16.33
CA GLU A 333 -9.80 -35.82 -15.43
C GLU A 333 -9.30 -36.29 -14.05
N ALA A 334 -8.33 -37.21 -14.00
CA ALA A 334 -7.79 -37.72 -12.73
C ALA A 334 -7.11 -36.64 -11.88
N HIS A 335 -6.31 -35.77 -12.50
CA HIS A 335 -5.65 -34.67 -11.81
C HIS A 335 -6.63 -33.58 -11.36
N LEU A 336 -7.57 -33.20 -12.23
CA LEU A 336 -8.58 -32.19 -11.90
C LEU A 336 -9.57 -32.66 -10.83
N LEU A 337 -9.97 -33.94 -10.82
CA LEU A 337 -10.79 -34.50 -9.74
C LEU A 337 -10.05 -34.48 -8.40
N ARG A 338 -8.73 -34.68 -8.37
CA ARG A 338 -7.93 -34.49 -7.14
C ARG A 338 -7.90 -33.02 -6.72
N ALA A 339 -7.60 -32.11 -7.64
CA ALA A 339 -7.62 -30.67 -7.40
C ALA A 339 -8.99 -30.15 -6.92
N SER A 340 -10.08 -30.80 -7.37
CA SER A 340 -11.47 -30.44 -7.02
C SER A 340 -11.81 -30.59 -5.52
N ARG A 341 -10.97 -31.30 -4.77
CA ARG A 341 -11.12 -31.52 -3.32
C ARG A 341 -10.38 -30.48 -2.47
N GLY A 342 -9.60 -29.60 -3.09
CA GLY A 342 -8.74 -28.63 -2.43
C GLY A 342 -9.22 -27.18 -2.56
N PRO A 343 -8.33 -26.21 -2.24
CA PRO A 343 -8.63 -24.77 -2.30
C PRO A 343 -9.04 -24.26 -3.68
N HIS A 344 -8.63 -24.96 -4.75
CA HIS A 344 -8.93 -24.59 -6.13
C HIS A 344 -10.14 -25.34 -6.72
N ALA A 345 -11.06 -25.81 -5.86
CA ALA A 345 -12.17 -26.66 -6.27
C ALA A 345 -13.00 -26.08 -7.41
N ALA A 346 -13.41 -24.81 -7.30
CA ALA A 346 -14.20 -24.12 -8.33
C ALA A 346 -13.51 -24.15 -9.70
N VAL A 347 -12.24 -23.74 -9.73
CA VAL A 347 -11.43 -23.68 -10.95
C VAL A 347 -11.20 -25.07 -11.53
N ALA A 348 -10.96 -26.08 -10.69
CA ALA A 348 -10.78 -27.46 -11.15
C ALA A 348 -12.06 -28.02 -11.81
N TRP A 349 -13.24 -27.70 -11.27
CA TRP A 349 -14.52 -28.08 -11.86
C TRP A 349 -14.81 -27.36 -13.19
N GLU A 350 -14.42 -26.09 -13.31
CA GLU A 350 -14.50 -25.35 -14.59
C GLU A 350 -13.62 -26.01 -15.66
N GLU A 351 -12.38 -26.37 -15.32
CA GLU A 351 -11.47 -27.05 -16.24
C GLU A 351 -11.97 -28.46 -16.62
N LEU A 352 -12.62 -29.18 -15.70
CA LEU A 352 -13.29 -30.45 -15.99
C LEU A 352 -14.44 -30.26 -16.99
N ALA A 353 -15.24 -29.21 -16.81
CA ALA A 353 -16.31 -28.91 -17.75
C ALA A 353 -15.74 -28.65 -19.16
N LEU A 354 -14.68 -27.85 -19.27
CA LEU A 354 -14.01 -27.60 -20.55
C LEU A 354 -13.46 -28.90 -21.16
N ALA A 355 -12.91 -29.79 -20.35
CA ALA A 355 -12.44 -31.10 -20.81
C ALA A 355 -13.59 -31.98 -21.33
N PHE A 356 -14.75 -31.97 -20.66
CA PHE A 356 -15.92 -32.75 -21.08
C PHE A 356 -16.58 -32.17 -22.34
N VAL A 357 -16.65 -30.84 -22.48
CA VAL A 357 -17.12 -30.18 -23.71
C VAL A 357 -16.26 -30.60 -24.90
N ALA A 358 -14.93 -30.58 -24.74
CA ALA A 358 -14.01 -30.99 -25.80
C ALA A 358 -14.16 -32.47 -26.21
N GLN A 359 -14.69 -33.32 -25.33
CA GLN A 359 -15.00 -34.73 -25.59
C GLN A 359 -16.45 -34.96 -26.07
N GLY A 360 -17.30 -33.93 -26.10
CA GLY A 360 -18.73 -34.05 -26.43
C GLY A 360 -19.60 -34.64 -25.30
N GLU A 361 -19.08 -34.72 -24.07
CA GLU A 361 -19.80 -35.24 -22.88
C GLU A 361 -20.69 -34.15 -22.24
N GLU A 362 -21.71 -33.69 -22.95
CA GLU A 362 -22.55 -32.51 -22.60
C GLU A 362 -23.17 -32.57 -21.18
N LEU A 363 -23.67 -33.75 -20.77
CA LEU A 363 -24.28 -33.92 -19.45
C LEU A 363 -23.26 -33.72 -18.32
N ARG A 364 -22.06 -34.32 -18.45
CA ARG A 364 -21.00 -34.21 -17.44
C ARG A 364 -20.39 -32.82 -17.45
N ALA A 365 -20.28 -32.18 -18.61
CA ALA A 365 -19.89 -30.77 -18.70
C ALA A 365 -20.82 -29.86 -17.90
N ARG A 366 -22.14 -30.02 -18.06
CA ARG A 366 -23.14 -29.25 -17.29
C ARG A 366 -23.05 -29.51 -15.79
N GLN A 367 -22.90 -30.77 -15.38
CA GLN A 367 -22.74 -31.14 -13.97
C GLN A 367 -21.45 -30.56 -13.37
N ALA A 368 -20.35 -30.58 -14.13
CA ALA A 368 -19.09 -29.97 -13.71
C ALA A 368 -19.23 -28.45 -13.54
N LEU A 369 -19.93 -27.74 -14.44
CA LEU A 369 -20.25 -26.32 -14.26
C LEU A 369 -21.12 -26.05 -13.02
N GLN A 370 -22.12 -26.91 -12.76
CA GLN A 370 -22.92 -26.81 -11.54
C GLN A 370 -22.07 -26.99 -10.28
N ASN A 371 -21.13 -27.94 -10.30
CA ASN A 371 -20.19 -28.17 -9.20
C ASN A 371 -19.20 -27.03 -9.02
N ALA A 372 -18.77 -26.36 -10.10
CA ALA A 372 -17.97 -25.15 -10.01
C ALA A 372 -18.71 -24.05 -9.25
N LEU A 373 -19.96 -23.77 -9.62
CA LEU A 373 -20.81 -22.80 -8.93
C LEU A 373 -21.10 -23.19 -7.48
N ALA A 374 -21.32 -24.48 -7.20
CA ALA A 374 -21.49 -24.99 -5.84
C ALA A 374 -20.22 -24.75 -5.00
N ALA A 375 -19.05 -25.07 -5.54
CA ALA A 375 -17.76 -24.87 -4.87
C ALA A 375 -17.48 -23.38 -4.58
N GLN A 376 -17.80 -22.47 -5.50
CA GLN A 376 -17.70 -21.02 -5.26
C GLN A 376 -18.60 -20.55 -4.09
N ARG A 377 -19.72 -21.23 -3.87
CA ARG A 377 -20.68 -20.95 -2.78
C ARG A 377 -20.38 -21.74 -1.48
N GLY A 378 -19.32 -22.54 -1.44
CA GLY A 378 -19.00 -23.41 -0.30
C GLY A 378 -19.98 -24.58 -0.12
N GLN A 379 -20.70 -24.97 -1.16
CA GLN A 379 -21.63 -26.10 -1.17
C GLN A 379 -20.92 -27.39 -1.64
N ALA A 380 -21.41 -28.54 -1.18
CA ALA A 380 -20.86 -29.83 -1.58
C ALA A 380 -21.16 -30.12 -3.07
N PRO A 381 -20.16 -30.58 -3.86
CA PRO A 381 -20.36 -30.92 -5.25
C PRO A 381 -21.21 -32.18 -5.41
N SER A 382 -21.98 -32.23 -6.49
CA SER A 382 -22.76 -33.41 -6.89
C SER A 382 -21.88 -34.45 -7.59
N THR A 383 -22.27 -35.72 -7.54
CA THR A 383 -21.56 -36.81 -8.22
C THR A 383 -21.76 -36.74 -9.73
N LEU A 384 -20.68 -36.83 -10.50
CA LEU A 384 -20.74 -36.91 -11.96
C LEU A 384 -21.47 -38.18 -12.41
N SER A 385 -22.25 -38.08 -13.49
CA SER A 385 -22.84 -39.25 -14.13
C SER A 385 -21.76 -40.19 -14.68
N ALA A 386 -22.09 -41.49 -14.74
CA ALA A 386 -21.23 -42.46 -15.42
C ALA A 386 -21.01 -42.04 -16.87
N ARG A 387 -19.82 -42.36 -17.41
CA ARG A 387 -19.58 -42.17 -18.85
C ARG A 387 -20.61 -42.99 -19.63
N PRO A 388 -21.19 -42.43 -20.70
CA PRO A 388 -21.89 -43.27 -21.65
C PRO A 388 -20.89 -44.33 -22.11
N ARG A 389 -21.22 -45.62 -21.91
CA ARG A 389 -20.46 -46.69 -22.56
C ARG A 389 -20.49 -46.35 -24.04
N ALA A 390 -19.35 -46.01 -24.62
CA ALA A 390 -19.22 -46.04 -26.06
C ALA A 390 -19.80 -47.39 -26.49
N ALA A 391 -20.68 -47.38 -27.48
CA ALA A 391 -21.13 -48.62 -28.10
C ALA A 391 -19.88 -49.30 -28.66
N ILE A 392 -19.23 -50.12 -27.85
CA ILE A 392 -18.17 -51.02 -28.27
C ILE A 392 -18.88 -51.99 -29.18
N GLY A 393 -18.82 -51.71 -30.49
CA GLY A 393 -19.19 -52.62 -31.57
C GLY A 393 -20.63 -53.12 -31.57
N ALA A 394 -21.61 -52.26 -31.84
CA ALA A 394 -22.87 -52.70 -32.47
C ALA A 394 -22.66 -53.05 -33.97
N GLY A 395 -21.60 -53.82 -34.25
CA GLY A 395 -21.16 -54.23 -35.58
C GLY A 395 -20.57 -55.64 -35.62
N SER A 396 -20.64 -56.41 -34.52
CA SER A 396 -20.30 -57.83 -34.53
C SER A 396 -21.09 -58.62 -33.49
N GLU A 397 -22.36 -58.28 -33.30
CA GLU A 397 -23.36 -59.26 -32.88
C GLU A 397 -24.26 -59.49 -34.09
N ALA A 398 -23.67 -60.09 -35.14
CA ALA A 398 -24.50 -60.94 -35.98
C ALA A 398 -25.07 -61.98 -35.02
N LEU A 399 -26.33 -61.79 -34.61
CA LEU A 399 -27.15 -62.85 -34.02
C LEU A 399 -26.97 -64.05 -34.94
N GLU A 400 -26.11 -65.00 -34.53
CA GLU A 400 -25.86 -66.24 -35.23
C GLU A 400 -27.18 -67.00 -35.19
N ARG A 401 -28.05 -66.76 -36.18
CA ARG A 401 -29.32 -67.46 -36.31
C ARG A 401 -28.95 -68.89 -36.66
N ARG A 402 -29.13 -69.79 -35.71
CA ARG A 402 -28.94 -71.23 -35.94
C ARG A 402 -30.26 -71.83 -36.38
N SER A 403 -30.21 -72.79 -37.31
CA SER A 403 -31.38 -73.58 -37.70
C SER A 403 -31.85 -74.45 -36.52
N SER A 404 -33.03 -75.05 -36.62
CA SER A 404 -33.53 -76.05 -35.63
C SER A 404 -32.58 -77.25 -35.44
N MET A 405 -31.63 -77.43 -36.36
CA MET A 405 -30.60 -78.48 -36.33
C MET A 405 -29.22 -77.96 -35.88
N GLY A 406 -29.12 -76.70 -35.42
CA GLY A 406 -27.91 -76.13 -34.82
C GLY A 406 -26.87 -75.57 -35.81
N VAL A 407 -27.18 -75.51 -37.11
CA VAL A 407 -26.26 -75.01 -38.15
C VAL A 407 -26.37 -73.47 -38.27
N PRO A 408 -25.25 -72.73 -38.31
CA PRO A 408 -25.27 -71.28 -38.51
C PRO A 408 -25.84 -70.92 -39.89
N LEU A 409 -26.83 -70.02 -39.90
CA LEU A 409 -27.45 -69.50 -41.12
C LEU A 409 -26.70 -68.25 -41.60
N LEU A 410 -26.59 -68.10 -42.92
CA LEU A 410 -26.09 -66.90 -43.56
C LEU A 410 -27.07 -65.73 -43.36
N ALA A 411 -26.64 -64.50 -43.64
CA ALA A 411 -27.42 -63.28 -43.40
C ALA A 411 -28.79 -63.25 -44.14
N ASP A 412 -28.94 -64.06 -45.19
CA ASP A 412 -30.16 -64.26 -45.98
C ASP A 412 -31.06 -65.40 -45.46
N GLY A 413 -30.68 -66.08 -44.38
CA GLY A 413 -31.42 -67.19 -43.78
C GLY A 413 -31.21 -68.54 -44.47
N SER A 414 -30.29 -68.64 -45.43
CA SER A 414 -29.94 -69.89 -46.09
C SER A 414 -28.90 -70.68 -45.30
N ALA A 415 -29.02 -72.02 -45.33
CA ALA A 415 -28.00 -72.91 -44.79
C ALA A 415 -26.88 -73.08 -45.83
N PRO A 416 -25.59 -73.07 -45.43
CA PRO A 416 -24.50 -73.32 -46.36
C PRO A 416 -24.65 -74.73 -46.97
N GLN A 417 -24.63 -74.83 -48.30
CA GLN A 417 -24.63 -76.11 -49.00
C GLN A 417 -23.29 -76.81 -48.72
N ALA A 418 -23.35 -78.02 -48.19
CA ALA A 418 -22.20 -78.89 -48.04
C ALA A 418 -22.02 -79.66 -49.35
N ASP A 419 -20.87 -79.49 -50.01
CA ASP A 419 -20.38 -80.37 -51.08
C ASP A 419 -19.84 -81.69 -50.50
#